data_AF-A0A5D2PLS5-F1
#
_entry.id   AF-A0A5D2PLS5-F1
#
_cell.length_a   1.000
_cell.length_b   1.000
_cell.length_c   1.000
_cell.angle_alpha   90.00
_cell.angle_beta   90.00
_cell.angle_gamma   90.00
#
_symmetry.space_group_name_H-M   'P 1'
#
loop_
_entity.id
_entity.type
_entity.pdbx_description
1 polymer ?
#
loop_
_entity_poly.entity_id
_entity_poly.type
_entity_poly.pdbx_seq_one_letter_code
_entity_poly.pdbx_strand_id
1 'polypeptide(L)' 'MVEPEIAFADLQDDMNCAEAYVKYTCKWLLEKCLDDMEFMAKSYDKGCINRLKMVASTNANLSILLYLTSWMIFK' A
#
# COMPACT_ATOMS: atom_id res chain seq x y z
N MET A 1 -8.42 -1.00 11.55
CA MET A 1 -7.01 -1.32 11.78
C MET A 1 -6.86 -2.80 11.54
N VAL A 2 -5.89 -3.22 10.72
CA VAL A 2 -5.62 -4.63 10.42
C VAL A 2 -4.19 -4.89 10.87
N GLU A 3 -4.02 -5.74 11.88
CA GLU A 3 -2.74 -5.98 12.58
C GLU A 3 -2.38 -7.46 12.46
N PRO A 4 -1.65 -7.86 11.40
CA PRO A 4 -1.20 -9.24 11.24
C PRO A 4 0.03 -9.51 12.12
N GLU A 5 0.09 -10.71 12.70
CA GLU A 5 1.26 -11.21 13.44
C GLU A 5 1.93 -12.32 12.61
N ILE A 6 3.26 -12.25 12.45
CA ILE A 6 4.03 -13.22 11.64
C ILE A 6 5.07 -13.89 12.55
N ALA A 7 4.87 -15.16 12.87
CA ALA A 7 5.81 -15.90 13.71
C ALA A 7 7.15 -16.13 12.99
N PHE A 8 8.25 -15.99 13.73
CA PHE A 8 9.63 -16.16 13.25
C PHE A 8 10.07 -15.19 12.14
N ALA A 9 9.31 -14.13 11.90
CA ALA A 9 9.69 -13.05 10.99
C ALA A 9 10.67 -12.10 11.67
N ASP A 10 11.67 -11.66 10.92
CA ASP A 10 12.46 -10.50 11.30
C ASP A 10 11.81 -9.20 10.80
N LEU A 11 12.45 -8.07 11.09
CA LEU A 11 11.94 -6.76 10.67
C LEU A 11 11.91 -6.59 9.15
N GLN A 12 12.86 -7.20 8.43
CA GLN A 12 12.88 -7.14 6.98
C GLN A 12 11.70 -7.93 6.39
N ASP A 13 11.36 -9.08 6.98
CA ASP A 13 10.19 -9.88 6.60
C ASP A 13 8.88 -9.13 6.82
N ASP A 14 8.71 -8.47 7.97
CA ASP A 14 7.52 -7.66 8.27
C ASP A 14 7.35 -6.53 7.25
N MET A 15 8.43 -5.82 6.95
CA MET A 15 8.40 -4.74 5.98
C MET A 15 8.12 -5.21 4.54
N ASN A 16 8.67 -6.36 4.16
CA ASN A 16 8.36 -7.00 2.87
C ASN A 16 6.87 -7.40 2.81
N CYS A 17 6.32 -7.91 3.91
CA CYS A 17 4.91 -8.28 4.01
C CYS A 17 4.00 -7.05 3.89
N ALA A 18 4.30 -5.97 4.62
CA ALA A 18 3.57 -4.72 4.56
C ALA A 18 3.60 -4.12 3.14
N GLU A 19 4.77 -4.11 2.50
CA GLU A 19 4.91 -3.63 1.12
C GLU A 19 4.08 -4.48 0.13
N ALA A 20 4.16 -5.80 0.23
CA ALA A 20 3.40 -6.72 -0.60
C ALA A 20 1.88 -6.54 -0.41
N TYR A 21 1.44 -6.37 0.84
CA TYR A 21 0.04 -6.17 1.18
C TYR A 21 -0.53 -4.89 0.56
N VAL A 22 0.17 -3.76 0.67
CA VAL A 22 -0.26 -2.49 0.10
C VAL A 22 -0.35 -2.59 -1.43
N LYS A 23 0.68 -3.14 -2.09
CA LYS A 23 0.68 -3.31 -3.55
C LYS A 23 -0.46 -4.21 -4.02
N TYR A 24 -0.68 -5.32 -3.31
CA TYR A 24 -1.77 -6.24 -3.61
C TYR A 24 -3.12 -5.53 -3.51
N THR A 25 -3.35 -4.79 -2.42
CA THR A 25 -4.61 -4.08 -2.20
C THR A 25 -4.86 -3.02 -3.27
N CYS A 26 -3.84 -2.24 -3.64
CA CYS A 26 -3.94 -1.26 -4.74
C CYS A 26 -4.29 -1.93 -6.07
N LYS A 27 -3.65 -3.06 -6.40
CA LYS A 27 -3.93 -3.81 -7.64
C LYS A 27 -5.34 -4.39 -7.61
N TRP A 28 -5.74 -5.00 -6.50
CA TRP A 28 -7.07 -5.59 -6.32
C TRP A 28 -8.17 -4.53 -6.49
N LEU A 29 -7.99 -3.35 -5.88
CA LEU A 29 -8.93 -2.24 -6.00
C LEU A 29 -9.08 -1.77 -7.46
N LEU A 30 -7.96 -1.64 -8.19
CA LEU A 30 -7.98 -1.26 -9.61
C LEU A 30 -8.62 -2.32 -10.51
N GLU A 31 -8.52 -3.60 -10.16
CA GLU A 31 -9.08 -4.70 -10.94
C GLU A 31 -10.57 -4.98 -10.64
N LYS A 32 -11.01 -4.73 -9.40
CA LYS A 32 -12.36 -5.10 -8.94
C LYS A 32 -13.31 -3.92 -8.77
N CYS A 33 -12.80 -2.71 -8.57
CA CYS A 33 -13.59 -1.53 -8.25
C CYS A 33 -13.23 -0.33 -9.17
N LEU A 34 -12.92 -0.60 -10.44
CA LEU A 34 -12.51 0.46 -11.36
C LEU A 34 -13.61 1.52 -11.57
N ASP A 35 -14.87 1.09 -11.69
CA ASP A 35 -16.01 1.99 -11.92
C ASP A 35 -16.18 3.00 -10.77
N ASP A 36 -16.06 2.53 -9.52
CA ASP A 36 -16.11 3.39 -8.33
C ASP A 36 -14.92 4.36 -8.28
N MET A 37 -13.74 3.88 -8.70
CA MET A 37 -12.53 4.69 -8.79
C MET A 37 -12.63 5.77 -9.87
N GLU A 38 -13.28 5.48 -11.01
CA GLU A 38 -13.55 6.47 -12.06
C GLU A 38 -14.53 7.54 -11.59
N PHE A 39 -15.56 7.14 -10.84
CA PHE A 39 -16.45 8.10 -10.18
C PHE A 39 -15.70 8.98 -9.18
N MET A 40 -14.84 8.40 -8.33
CA MET A 40 -14.01 9.15 -7.38
C MET A 40 -13.06 10.11 -8.10
N ALA A 41 -12.47 9.67 -9.22
CA ALA A 41 -11.57 10.49 -10.02
C ALA A 41 -12.29 11.69 -10.64
N LYS A 42 -13.55 11.51 -11.06
CA LYS A 42 -14.36 12.58 -11.64
C LYS A 42 -14.85 13.59 -10.60
N SER A 43 -15.25 13.10 -9.42
CA SER A 43 -15.94 13.91 -8.41
C SER A 43 -15.03 14.58 -7.39
N TYR A 44 -13.89 13.96 -7.05
CA TYR A 44 -13.04 14.42 -5.95
C TYR A 44 -11.58 14.62 -6.36
N ASP A 45 -10.95 13.61 -6.97
CA ASP A 45 -9.52 13.67 -7.27
C ASP A 45 -9.13 12.97 -8.57
N LYS A 46 -8.95 13.77 -9.61
CA LYS A 46 -8.58 13.32 -10.96
C LYS A 46 -7.28 12.51 -11.02
N GLY A 47 -6.40 12.66 -10.05
CA GLY A 47 -5.10 11.98 -9.99
C GLY A 47 -5.10 10.66 -9.20
N CYS A 48 -6.20 10.29 -8.53
CA CYS A 48 -6.21 9.16 -7.60
C CYS A 48 -5.83 7.83 -8.26
N ILE A 49 -6.38 7.53 -9.44
CA ILE A 49 -6.11 6.31 -10.20
C ILE A 49 -4.64 6.22 -10.59
N ASN A 50 -4.04 7.33 -11.02
CA ASN A 50 -2.63 7.36 -11.43
C ASN A 50 -1.70 7.10 -10.25
N ARG A 51 -2.01 7.64 -9.07
CA ARG A 51 -1.23 7.36 -7.85
C ARG A 51 -1.33 5.90 -7.43
N LEU A 52 -2.52 5.30 -7.48
CA LEU A 52 -2.70 3.88 -7.19
C LEU A 52 -1.92 3.00 -8.17
N LYS A 53 -1.97 3.32 -9.48
CA LYS A 53 -1.18 2.61 -10.49
C LYS A 53 0.32 2.74 -10.24
N MET A 54 0.78 3.94 -9.85
CA MET A 54 2.18 4.16 -9.49
C MET A 54 2.59 3.29 -8.30
N VAL A 55 1.82 3.29 -7.20
CA VAL A 55 2.12 2.47 -6.01
C VAL A 55 2.11 0.98 -6.35
N ALA A 56 1.10 0.50 -7.09
CA ALA A 56 0.99 -0.91 -7.47
C ALA A 56 2.15 -1.38 -8.38
N SER A 57 2.71 -0.50 -9.19
CA SER A 57 3.79 -0.82 -10.15
C SER A 57 5.19 -0.55 -9.60
N THR A 58 5.29 0.13 -8.47
CA THR A 58 6.57 0.57 -7.92
C THR A 58 7.36 -0.63 -7.41
N ASN A 59 8.61 -0.75 -7.87
CA ASN A 59 9.60 -1.72 -7.38
C ASN A 59 10.58 -1.10 -6.37
N ALA A 60 10.34 0.16 -5.96
CA ALA A 60 11.15 0.81 -4.95
C ALA A 60 10.96 0.08 -3.61
N ASN A 61 12.08 -0.34 -3.03
CA ASN A 61 12.20 -0.83 -1.66
C ASN A 61 11.56 0.20 -0.71
N LEU A 62 10.26 0.04 -0.42
CA LEU A 62 9.53 0.86 0.55
C LEU A 62 10.00 0.58 1.98
N SER A 63 10.79 -0.48 2.11
CA SER A 63 11.49 -0.89 3.31
C SER A 63 12.14 0.30 4.06
N ILE A 64 12.94 1.15 3.40
CA ILE A 64 13.58 2.29 4.08
C ILE A 64 12.60 3.35 4.60
N LEU A 65 11.45 3.54 3.96
CA LEU A 65 10.43 4.50 4.39
C LEU A 65 9.59 3.98 5.58
N LEU A 66 9.35 2.66 5.61
CA LEU A 66 8.65 1.98 6.71
C LEU A 66 9.46 2.00 8.01
N TYR A 67 10.80 1.89 7.95
CA TYR A 67 11.68 2.06 9.12
C TYR A 67 11.48 3.41 9.83
N LEU A 68 11.36 4.50 9.06
CA LEU A 68 11.19 5.84 9.63
C LEU A 68 9.79 6.09 10.20
N THR A 69 8.77 5.41 9.66
CA THR A 69 7.37 5.59 10.08
C THR A 69 6.96 4.64 11.21
N SER A 70 7.53 3.44 11.27
CA SER A 70 7.33 2.50 12.39
C SER A 70 7.79 3.11 13.73
N TRP A 71 8.87 3.90 13.72
CA TRP A 71 9.32 4.66 14.91
C TRP A 71 8.34 5.77 15.35
N MET A 72 7.47 6.26 14.46
CA MET A 72 6.41 7.22 14.79
C MET A 72 5.09 6.57 15.21
N ILE A 73 4.86 5.30 14.87
CA ILE A 73 3.61 4.58 15.20
C ILE A 73 3.71 3.91 16.58
N PHE A 74 4.92 3.53 17.02
CA PHE A 74 5.16 2.94 18.35
C PHE A 74 5.51 3.97 19.45
N LYS A 75 5.18 5.26 19.26
CA LYS A 75 5.41 6.33 20.24
C LYS A 75 4.15 7.08 20.60
#